data_AF-A0A3B0ZNG8-F1
#
_entry.id   AF-A0A3B0ZNG8-F1
#
_cell.length_a   1.000
_cell.length_b   1.000
_cell.length_c   1.000
_cell.angle_alpha   90.00
_cell.angle_beta   90.00
_cell.angle_gamma   90.00
#
_symmetry.space_group_name_H-M   'P 1'
#
loop_
_entity.id
_entity.type
_entity.pdbx_description
1 polymer ?
#
loop_
_entity_poly.entity_id
_entity_poly.type
_entity_poly.pdbx_seq_one_letter_code
_entity_poly.pdbx_strand_id
1 'polypeptide(L)' 'MHRRYGGCNKQVRFKPFKAQSDEYKALEYFHTYMSNGLELNGPGARK' A
#
# COMPACT_ATOMS: atom_id res chain seq x y z
N MET A 1 -0.76 -4.79 -3.00
CA MET A 1 -0.48 -3.60 -2.17
C MET A 1 0.05 -3.93 -0.77
N HIS A 2 -0.67 -4.69 0.06
CA HIS A 2 -0.42 -4.80 1.52
C HIS A 2 0.97 -5.28 1.97
N ARG A 3 1.67 -6.12 1.18
CA ARG A 3 3.07 -6.48 1.49
C ARG A 3 3.99 -5.25 1.51
N ARG A 4 3.75 -4.27 0.64
CA ARG A 4 4.52 -3.03 0.57
C ARG A 4 4.30 -2.18 1.82
N TYR A 5 3.04 -1.98 2.24
CA TYR A 5 2.73 -1.26 3.48
C TYR A 5 3.39 -1.89 4.70
N GLY A 6 3.33 -3.23 4.81
CA GLY A 6 4.02 -3.94 5.89
C GLY A 6 5.54 -3.73 5.88
N GLY A 7 6.17 -3.68 4.69
CA GLY A 7 7.59 -3.37 4.55
C GLY A 7 7.92 -1.94 4.97
N CYS A 8 7.15 -0.95 4.50
CA CYS A 8 7.31 0.46 4.87
C CYS A 8 7.19 0.66 6.38
N ASN A 9 6.20 0.04 7.03
CA ASN A 9 6.01 0.13 8.47
C ASN A 9 7.19 -0.46 9.26
N LYS A 10 7.76 -1.58 8.82
CA LYS A 10 8.97 -2.13 9.45
C LYS A 10 10.17 -1.18 9.33
N GLN A 11 10.32 -0.48 8.20
CA GLN A 11 11.44 0.44 7.97
C GLN A 11 11.43 1.62 8.95
N VAL A 12 10.24 2.12 9.31
CA VAL A 12 10.07 3.18 10.33
C VAL A 12 9.98 2.63 11.75
N ARG A 13 10.36 1.36 11.97
CA ARG A 13 10.34 0.66 13.27
C ARG A 13 8.95 0.56 13.91
N PHE A 14 7.89 0.55 13.09
CA PHE A 14 6.51 0.31 13.53
C PHE A 14 6.12 -1.17 13.37
N LYS A 15 5.23 -1.66 14.24
CA LYS A 15 4.68 -3.02 14.15
C LYS A 15 3.62 -3.06 13.04
N PRO A 16 3.83 -3.80 11.93
CA PRO A 16 2.86 -3.84 10.84
C PRO A 16 1.49 -4.36 11.26
N PHE A 17 0.43 -3.79 10.70
CA PHE A 17 -0.91 -4.36 10.78
C PHE A 17 -1.02 -5.66 9.98
N LYS A 18 -2.06 -6.45 10.26
CA LYS A 18 -2.36 -7.67 9.49
C LYS A 18 -2.73 -7.27 8.06
N ALA A 19 -2.38 -8.10 7.07
CA ALA A 19 -2.90 -7.92 5.72
C ALA A 19 -4.44 -7.98 5.75
N GLN A 20 -5.11 -7.16 4.94
CA GLN A 20 -6.58 -7.03 4.92
C GLN A 20 -7.20 -6.49 6.23
N SER A 21 -6.40 -5.89 7.11
CA SER A 21 -6.89 -5.06 8.22
C SER A 21 -7.59 -3.80 7.69
N ASP A 22 -8.46 -3.22 8.50
CA ASP A 22 -9.23 -2.05 8.10
C ASP A 22 -8.33 -0.82 7.87
N GLU A 23 -7.23 -0.71 8.63
CA GLU A 23 -6.23 0.33 8.47
C GLU A 23 -5.55 0.26 7.09
N TYR A 24 -5.16 -0.94 6.63
CA TYR A 24 -4.53 -1.10 5.32
C TYR A 24 -5.51 -1.00 4.16
N LYS A 25 -6.77 -1.41 4.34
CA LYS A 25 -7.82 -1.19 3.32
C LYS A 25 -8.13 0.30 3.14
N ALA A 26 -8.26 1.04 4.24
CA ALA A 26 -8.45 2.49 4.20
C ALA A 26 -7.27 3.19 3.52
N LEU A 27 -6.03 2.75 3.83
CA LEU A 27 -4.82 3.29 3.20
C LEU A 27 -4.73 2.96 1.70
N GLU A 28 -5.12 1.74 1.29
CA GLU A 28 -5.24 1.35 -0.12
C GLU A 28 -6.27 2.21 -0.86
N TYR A 29 -7.44 2.44 -0.27
CA TYR A 29 -8.45 3.31 -0.85
C TYR A 29 -7.91 4.74 -1.05
N PHE A 30 -7.29 5.32 -0.01
CA PHE A 30 -6.71 6.66 -0.09
C PHE A 30 -5.66 6.78 -1.20
N HIS A 31 -4.70 5.85 -1.27
CA HIS A 31 -3.69 5.87 -2.32
C HIS A 31 -4.25 5.66 -3.73
N THR A 32 -5.31 4.86 -3.85
CA THR A 32 -6.02 4.67 -5.12
C THR A 32 -6.68 5.97 -5.56
N TYR A 33 -7.37 6.66 -4.64
CA TYR A 33 -7.98 7.96 -4.91
C TYR A 33 -6.96 9.03 -5.31
N MET A 34 -5.81 9.07 -4.62
CA MET A 34 -4.70 9.98 -4.98
C MET A 34 -4.10 9.68 -6.35
N SER A 35 -4.30 8.47 -6.88
CA SER A 35 -3.77 8.04 -8.19
C SER A 35 -4.77 8.25 -9.33
N ASN A 36 -5.90 8.93 -9.09
CA ASN A 36 -6.90 9.22 -10.11
C ASN A 36 -6.29 10.01 -11.28
N GLY A 37 -6.58 9.57 -12.51
CA GLY A 37 -6.03 10.16 -13.73
C GLY A 37 -4.72 9.54 -14.21
N LEU A 38 -4.11 8.64 -13.42
CA LEU A 38 -2.98 7.82 -13.87
C LEU A 38 -3.48 6.54 -14.54
N GLU A 39 -2.83 6.14 -15.63
CA GLU A 39 -3.11 4.86 -16.28
C GLU A 39 -2.67 3.67 -15.40
N LEU A 40 -3.49 2.62 -15.38
CA LEU A 40 -3.18 1.40 -14.64
C LEU A 40 -2.00 0.67 -15.31
N ASN A 41 -0.88 0.57 -14.60
CA ASN A 41 0.37 0.00 -15.10
C ASN A 41 0.84 -1.24 -14.32
N GLY A 42 -0.09 -2.00 -13.74
CA GLY A 42 0.19 -3.24 -13.02
C GLY A 42 0.06 -4.47 -13.92
N PRO A 43 0.92 -5.51 -13.79
CA PRO A 43 2.07 -5.67 -12.89
C PRO A 43 3.29 -4.82 -13.30
N GLY A 44 3.78 -3.99 -12.38
CA GLY A 44 4.89 -3.08 -12.64
C GLY A 44 6.25 -3.70 -12.27
N ALA A 45 7.21 -3.67 -13.20
CA ALA A 45 8.61 -3.97 -12.89
C ALA A 45 9.21 -2.80 -12.06
N ARG A 46 9.70 -3.10 -10.85
CA ARG A 46 10.36 -2.15 -9.94
C ARG A 46 11.53 -2.87 -9.25
N LYS A 47 12.59 -2.13 -8.90
CA LYS A 47 13.81 -2.65 -8.25
C LYS A 47 13.55 -3.17 -6.84
#